data_AF-A0A087AQF1-F1
#
_entry.id   AF-A0A087AQF1-F1
#
_cell.length_a   1.000
_cell.length_b   1.000
_cell.length_c   1.000
_cell.angle_alpha   90.00
_cell.angle_beta   90.00
_cell.angle_gamma   90.00
#
_symmetry.space_group_name_H-M   'P 1'
#
loop_
_entity.id
_entity.type
_entity.pdbx_description
1 polymer ?
#
loop_
_entity_poly.entity_id
_entity_poly.type
_entity_poly.pdbx_seq_one_letter_code
_entity_poly.pdbx_strand_id
1 'polypeptide(L)'
;MRKNGHTSAGRQRWRCDVQGRVLSWQWAASGNTQAYQALPGHVRRADAVCCDGAAGAIGAIRIRWPKARIQRCLVHVQRDGRRDLTAHPRTVPGRELREPCLRLGGIRGIKDAAQWAVDLHDWHERHRDFLLERSWATDDPTHPRALEGHTWWWTHLRVRRACFRLEHLTGDAMLFAFLDPQATVPGTIGATANMIEGGINAGLKRLLDLHRGLSQDHMRRAAEWYLYLHSRNPDPYRVLAGHPAAGDGTAPEPRPATDDRLGTGIQMPGANPDNIDAYEDGFGIRKGWVR
;
A
#
# COMPACT_ATOMS: atom_id res chain seq x y z
N MET A 1 5.20 -1.41 -0.48
CA MET A 1 4.73 -0.19 -1.19
C MET A 1 4.50 -0.51 -2.67
N ARG A 2 3.26 -0.72 -3.09
CA ARG A 2 2.84 -0.59 -4.50
C ARG A 2 2.20 0.78 -4.65
N LYS A 3 2.62 1.54 -5.67
CA LYS A 3 1.87 2.70 -6.17
C LYS A 3 0.52 2.14 -6.62
N ASN A 4 -0.51 2.27 -5.78
CA ASN A 4 -1.87 2.19 -6.27
C ASN A 4 -2.07 3.41 -7.18
N GLY A 5 -2.72 3.19 -8.31
CA GLY A 5 -2.77 4.07 -9.48
C GLY A 5 -2.92 5.55 -9.17
N HIS A 6 -2.26 6.36 -9.99
CA HIS A 6 -2.62 7.76 -10.14
C HIS A 6 -3.98 7.81 -10.84
N THR A 7 -5.05 7.84 -10.05
CA THR A 7 -6.31 8.44 -10.51
C THR A 7 -6.31 9.88 -10.01
N SER A 8 -6.67 10.83 -10.85
CA SER A 8 -6.89 12.25 -10.49
C SER A 8 -7.94 12.47 -9.38
N ALA A 9 -8.60 11.39 -8.92
CA ALA A 9 -9.64 11.40 -7.89
C ALA A 9 -9.15 11.45 -6.41
N GLY A 10 -7.84 11.50 -6.13
CA GLY A 10 -7.31 11.52 -4.75
C GLY A 10 -7.21 10.12 -4.14
N ARG A 11 -6.38 9.95 -3.11
CA ARG A 11 -6.11 8.65 -2.48
C ARG A 11 -7.06 8.42 -1.30
N GLN A 12 -7.66 7.24 -1.18
CA GLN A 12 -8.47 6.89 0.00
C GLN A 12 -7.61 6.38 1.16
N ARG A 13 -8.02 6.66 2.40
CA ARG A 13 -7.44 6.13 3.63
C ARG A 13 -8.54 5.61 4.54
N TRP A 14 -8.34 4.45 5.12
CA TRP A 14 -9.25 3.90 6.10
C TRP A 14 -8.48 3.09 7.14
N ARG A 15 -9.15 2.84 8.25
CA ARG A 15 -8.70 1.91 9.29
C ARG A 15 -9.84 0.97 9.63
N CYS A 16 -9.48 -0.26 9.97
CA CYS A 16 -10.42 -1.29 10.38
C CYS A 16 -10.14 -1.72 11.83
N ASP A 17 -11.12 -2.34 12.45
CA ASP A 17 -10.90 -3.10 13.68
C ASP A 17 -10.29 -4.48 13.39
N VAL A 18 -10.06 -5.25 14.46
CA VAL A 18 -9.47 -6.60 14.41
C VAL A 18 -10.31 -7.61 13.63
N GLN A 19 -11.61 -7.34 13.42
CA GLN A 19 -12.52 -8.16 12.63
C GLN A 19 -12.61 -7.70 11.17
N GLY A 20 -11.86 -6.67 10.79
CA GLY A 20 -11.85 -6.13 9.43
C GLY A 20 -12.97 -5.13 9.14
N ARG A 21 -13.76 -4.72 10.15
CA ARG A 21 -14.85 -3.74 9.96
C ARG A 21 -14.27 -2.34 9.86
N VAL A 22 -14.76 -1.54 8.92
CA VAL A 22 -14.31 -0.17 8.70
C VAL A 22 -14.72 0.70 9.89
N LEU A 23 -13.74 1.31 10.56
CA LEU A 23 -13.97 2.23 11.68
C LEU A 23 -14.13 3.67 11.20
N SER A 24 -13.36 4.05 10.19
CA SER A 24 -13.39 5.39 9.61
C SER A 24 -12.61 5.41 8.32
N TRP A 25 -12.97 6.35 7.44
CA TRP A 25 -12.29 6.57 6.18
C TRP A 25 -12.28 8.06 5.81
N GLN A 26 -11.41 8.45 4.89
CA GLN A 26 -11.41 9.76 4.25
C GLN A 26 -10.76 9.70 2.86
N TRP A 27 -11.04 10.72 2.05
CA TRP A 27 -10.22 11.05 0.88
C TRP A 27 -9.03 11.92 1.31
N ALA A 28 -7.85 11.68 0.72
CA ALA A 28 -6.63 12.39 1.01
C ALA A 28 -5.78 12.58 -0.25
N ALA A 29 -5.28 13.80 -0.47
CA ALA A 29 -4.35 14.09 -1.57
C ALA A 29 -2.98 13.41 -1.39
N SER A 30 -2.56 13.17 -0.14
CA SER A 30 -1.22 12.67 0.19
C SER A 30 -1.25 11.43 1.11
N GLY A 31 -0.06 10.83 1.30
CA GLY A 31 0.16 9.74 2.25
C GLY A 31 0.93 10.18 3.50
N ASN A 32 0.86 11.47 3.85
CA ASN A 32 1.63 12.05 4.95
C ASN A 32 0.96 11.83 6.32
N THR A 33 1.68 12.15 7.39
CA THR A 33 1.22 11.99 8.77
C THR A 33 -0.08 12.74 9.06
N GLN A 34 -0.17 13.99 8.60
CA GLN A 34 -1.34 14.85 8.82
C GLN A 34 -2.61 14.23 8.22
N ALA A 35 -2.52 13.68 7.00
CA ALA A 35 -3.63 12.98 6.38
C ALA A 35 -4.09 11.79 7.24
N TYR A 36 -3.17 10.98 7.80
CA TYR A 36 -3.57 9.89 8.69
C TYR A 36 -4.17 10.37 10.02
N GLN A 37 -3.70 11.48 10.57
CA GLN A 37 -4.26 12.09 11.79
C GLN A 37 -5.66 12.65 11.58
N ALA A 38 -5.97 13.13 10.37
CA ALA A 38 -7.28 13.67 10.02
C ALA A 38 -8.37 12.59 9.85
N LEU A 39 -8.07 11.30 10.04
CA LEU A 39 -9.08 10.25 9.93
C LEU A 39 -10.21 10.49 10.92
N PRO A 40 -11.47 10.59 10.46
CA PRO A 40 -12.60 10.93 11.32
C PRO A 40 -12.87 9.83 12.34
N GLY A 41 -13.62 10.16 13.38
CA GLY A 41 -13.97 9.21 14.44
C GLY A 41 -12.89 9.06 15.51
N HIS A 42 -13.33 8.93 16.75
CA HIS A 42 -12.45 8.86 17.91
C HIS A 42 -12.24 7.41 18.35
N VAL A 43 -11.10 6.83 17.98
CA VAL A 43 -10.61 5.60 18.61
C VAL A 43 -9.85 6.01 19.87
N ARG A 44 -10.46 5.75 21.04
CA ARG A 44 -9.98 6.22 22.36
C ARG A 44 -8.60 5.66 22.72
N ARG A 45 -8.34 4.40 22.37
CA ARG A 45 -7.09 3.69 22.68
C ARG A 45 -6.86 2.60 21.64
N ALA A 46 -5.60 2.41 21.27
CA ALA A 46 -5.13 1.23 20.56
C ALA A 46 -3.89 0.73 21.29
N ASP A 47 -3.89 -0.51 21.75
CA ASP A 47 -2.72 -1.14 22.37
C ASP A 47 -1.74 -1.67 21.33
N ALA A 48 -2.24 -2.03 20.15
CA ALA A 48 -1.44 -2.44 19.00
C ALA A 48 -2.11 -2.05 17.68
N VAL A 49 -1.30 -1.79 16.64
CA VAL A 49 -1.75 -1.47 15.28
C VAL A 49 -0.94 -2.21 14.23
N CYS A 50 -1.60 -2.92 13.31
CA CYS A 50 -0.94 -3.56 12.17
C CYS A 50 -1.03 -2.68 10.93
N CYS A 51 0.09 -2.40 10.26
CA CYS A 51 0.12 -1.53 9.09
C CYS A 51 1.07 -2.00 7.98
N ASP A 52 0.82 -1.50 6.76
CA ASP A 52 1.68 -1.64 5.59
C ASP A 52 2.97 -0.80 5.67
N GLY A 53 3.07 0.00 6.75
CA GLY A 53 4.15 0.90 7.16
C GLY A 53 4.56 1.93 6.14
N ALA A 54 3.56 2.54 5.52
CA ALA A 54 3.68 3.92 5.07
C ALA A 54 4.20 4.81 6.22
N ALA A 55 5.22 5.63 5.96
CA ALA A 55 5.84 6.49 6.95
C ALA A 55 4.83 7.44 7.63
N GLY A 56 3.88 7.99 6.86
CA GLY A 56 2.80 8.82 7.40
C GLY A 56 1.88 8.06 8.37
N ALA A 57 1.60 6.78 8.11
CA ALA A 57 0.78 5.96 9.00
C ALA A 57 1.52 5.70 10.32
N ILE A 58 2.81 5.31 10.23
CA ILE A 58 3.66 5.08 11.42
C ILE A 58 3.77 6.36 12.25
N GLY A 59 4.03 7.50 11.61
CA GLY A 59 4.08 8.80 12.28
C GLY A 59 2.78 9.14 13.00
N ALA A 60 1.63 8.95 12.34
CA ALA A 60 0.33 9.24 12.95
C ALA A 60 0.01 8.29 14.12
N ILE A 61 0.36 7.01 14.02
CA ILE A 61 0.20 6.04 15.10
C ILE A 61 1.06 6.44 16.30
N ARG A 62 2.35 6.77 16.09
CA ARG A 62 3.25 7.18 17.17
C ARG A 62 2.78 8.45 17.87
N ILE A 63 2.19 9.42 17.15
CA ILE A 63 1.62 10.63 17.76
C ILE A 63 0.32 10.32 18.50
N ARG A 64 -0.58 9.56 17.89
CA ARG A 64 -1.94 9.33 18.41
C ARG A 64 -1.97 8.31 19.55
N TRP A 65 -1.14 7.29 19.46
CA TRP A 65 -1.02 6.22 20.45
C TRP A 65 0.47 5.91 20.71
N PRO A 66 1.17 6.77 21.49
CA PRO A 66 2.61 6.62 21.72
C PRO A 66 3.02 5.30 22.38
N LYS A 67 2.10 4.68 23.13
CA LYS A 67 2.31 3.39 23.79
C LYS A 67 1.87 2.18 22.95
N ALA A 68 1.27 2.40 21.78
CA ALA A 68 0.80 1.32 20.93
C ALA A 68 1.98 0.58 20.31
N ARG A 69 1.92 -0.75 20.32
CA ARG A 69 2.84 -1.57 19.53
C ARG A 69 2.48 -1.50 18.06
N ILE A 70 3.48 -1.39 17.19
CA ILE A 70 3.24 -1.33 15.75
C ILE A 70 3.71 -2.64 15.13
N GLN A 71 2.79 -3.42 14.57
CA GLN A 71 3.13 -4.57 13.75
C GLN A 71 3.24 -4.14 12.28
N ARG A 72 4.35 -4.43 11.64
CA ARG A 72 4.46 -4.36 10.18
C ARG A 72 3.88 -5.62 9.59
N CYS A 73 2.93 -5.48 8.69
CA CYS A 73 2.33 -6.62 8.01
C CYS A 73 3.41 -7.49 7.32
N LEU A 74 3.57 -8.74 7.75
CA LEU A 74 4.64 -9.62 7.27
C LEU A 74 4.56 -9.88 5.76
N VAL A 75 3.35 -9.92 5.19
CA VAL A 75 3.14 -10.01 3.73
C VAL A 75 3.76 -8.82 2.99
N HIS A 76 3.68 -7.61 3.57
CA HIS A 76 4.33 -6.44 2.99
C HIS A 76 5.85 -6.51 3.10
N VAL A 77 6.38 -6.98 4.23
CA VAL A 77 7.82 -7.18 4.41
C VAL A 77 8.34 -8.20 3.39
N GLN A 78 7.63 -9.33 3.21
CA GLN A 78 7.93 -10.34 2.19
C GLN A 78 7.90 -9.77 0.76
N ARG A 79 6.88 -8.99 0.41
CA ARG A 79 6.79 -8.33 -0.91
C ARG A 79 7.91 -7.33 -1.12
N ASP A 80 8.26 -6.55 -0.10
CA ASP A 80 9.38 -5.62 -0.16
C ASP A 80 10.72 -6.37 -0.32
N GLY A 81 10.90 -7.49 0.39
CA GLY A 81 12.04 -8.40 0.21
C GLY A 81 12.10 -8.97 -1.21
N ARG A 82 10.98 -9.45 -1.76
CA ARG A 82 10.92 -9.94 -3.16
C ARG A 82 11.19 -8.83 -4.17
N ARG A 83 10.74 -7.59 -3.93
CA ARG A 83 11.07 -6.45 -4.80
C ARG A 83 12.57 -6.18 -4.78
N ASP A 84 13.20 -6.28 -3.62
CA ASP A 84 14.61 -5.95 -3.48
C ASP A 84 15.49 -7.10 -3.97
N LEU A 85 15.25 -8.34 -3.55
CA LEU A 85 16.06 -9.52 -3.89
C LEU A 85 15.70 -10.18 -5.21
N THR A 86 14.51 -9.92 -5.76
CA THR A 86 13.86 -10.68 -6.85
C THR A 86 13.45 -12.11 -6.45
N ALA A 87 12.77 -12.81 -7.36
CA ALA A 87 12.41 -14.22 -7.14
C ALA A 87 13.62 -15.16 -7.24
N HIS A 88 14.64 -14.79 -8.03
CA HIS A 88 15.82 -15.61 -8.32
C HIS A 88 17.09 -14.74 -8.18
N PRO A 89 17.54 -14.45 -6.95
CA PRO A 89 18.74 -13.65 -6.73
C PRO A 89 19.98 -14.31 -7.36
N ARG A 90 20.80 -13.53 -8.06
CA ARG A 90 21.99 -14.04 -8.75
C ARG A 90 23.21 -14.18 -7.84
N THR A 91 23.30 -13.38 -6.78
CA THR A 91 24.42 -13.42 -5.83
C THR A 91 24.15 -14.45 -4.74
N VAL A 92 25.21 -15.09 -4.21
CA VAL A 92 25.11 -16.01 -3.06
C VAL A 92 24.46 -15.30 -1.85
N PRO A 93 24.91 -14.09 -1.43
CA PRO A 93 24.31 -13.41 -0.29
C PRO A 93 22.82 -13.10 -0.51
N GLY A 94 22.45 -12.71 -1.73
CA GLY A 94 21.05 -12.43 -2.07
C GLY A 94 20.16 -13.68 -2.02
N ARG A 95 20.69 -14.85 -2.42
CA ARG A 95 19.96 -16.13 -2.31
C ARG A 95 19.75 -16.54 -0.86
N GLU A 96 20.78 -16.39 -0.04
CA GLU A 96 20.69 -16.71 1.39
C GLU A 96 19.74 -15.76 2.13
N LEU A 97 19.80 -14.44 1.89
CA LEU A 97 18.91 -13.47 2.54
C LEU A 97 17.43 -13.64 2.18
N ARG A 98 17.16 -14.28 1.03
CA ARG A 98 15.78 -14.59 0.61
C ARG A 98 15.11 -15.55 1.58
N GLU A 99 15.86 -16.45 2.22
CA GLU A 99 15.33 -17.43 3.15
C GLU A 99 14.71 -16.76 4.39
N PRO A 100 15.40 -15.86 5.12
CA PRO A 100 14.80 -15.11 6.23
C PRO A 100 13.55 -14.33 5.81
N CYS A 101 13.55 -13.73 4.61
CA CYS A 101 12.36 -13.03 4.10
C CYS A 101 11.15 -13.98 3.95
N LEU A 102 11.35 -15.18 3.38
CA LEU A 102 10.26 -16.12 3.15
C LEU A 102 9.74 -16.74 4.44
N ARG A 103 10.64 -17.06 5.39
CA ARG A 103 10.28 -17.67 6.67
C ARG A 103 9.38 -16.82 7.56
N LEU A 104 9.36 -15.49 7.38
CA LEU A 104 8.53 -14.58 8.20
C LEU A 104 7.09 -15.07 8.36
N GLY A 105 6.46 -15.53 7.28
CA GLY A 105 5.07 -15.99 7.29
C GLY A 105 4.83 -17.26 8.11
N GLY A 106 5.87 -18.01 8.47
CA GLY A 106 5.82 -19.24 9.26
C GLY A 106 6.07 -19.03 10.76
N ILE A 107 6.52 -17.85 11.19
CA ILE A 107 6.86 -17.58 12.59
C ILE A 107 5.59 -17.52 13.44
N ARG A 108 5.52 -18.32 14.50
CA ARG A 108 4.35 -18.42 15.40
C ARG A 108 4.71 -18.27 16.88
N GLY A 109 5.97 -18.46 17.25
CA GLY A 109 6.42 -18.37 18.64
C GLY A 109 7.56 -17.38 18.85
N ILE A 110 7.71 -16.94 20.10
CA ILE A 110 8.80 -16.05 20.54
C ILE A 110 10.17 -16.72 20.29
N LYS A 111 10.28 -18.04 20.48
CA LYS A 111 11.50 -18.79 20.21
C LYS A 111 11.88 -18.75 18.73
N ASP A 112 10.91 -18.96 17.83
CA ASP A 112 11.14 -18.89 16.37
C ASP A 112 11.56 -17.47 15.95
N ALA A 113 10.94 -16.45 16.53
CA ALA A 113 11.27 -15.06 16.28
C ALA A 113 12.70 -14.71 16.75
N ALA A 114 13.11 -15.21 17.91
CA ALA A 114 14.47 -15.04 18.43
C ALA A 114 15.49 -15.75 17.54
N GLN A 115 15.23 -17.01 17.16
CA GLN A 115 16.10 -17.74 16.24
C GLN A 115 16.20 -17.04 14.87
N TRP A 116 15.07 -16.54 14.35
CA TRP A 116 15.07 -15.80 13.10
C TRP A 116 15.94 -14.53 13.19
N ALA A 117 15.95 -13.83 14.33
CA ALA A 117 16.78 -12.64 14.53
C ALA A 117 18.28 -12.99 14.61
N VAL A 118 18.62 -14.11 15.25
CA VAL A 118 19.99 -14.67 15.25
C VAL A 118 20.42 -15.01 13.83
N ASP A 119 19.60 -15.73 13.07
CA ASP A 119 19.92 -16.13 11.70
C ASP A 119 20.15 -14.90 10.78
N LEU A 120 19.38 -13.82 10.98
CA LEU A 120 19.59 -12.56 10.26
C LEU A 120 20.92 -11.89 10.64
N HIS A 121 21.23 -11.85 11.94
CA HIS A 121 22.49 -11.29 12.43
C HIS A 121 23.70 -12.07 11.90
N ASP A 122 23.67 -13.39 12.02
CA ASP A 122 24.72 -14.28 11.51
C ASP A 122 24.89 -14.16 9.99
N TRP A 123 23.79 -13.96 9.26
CA TRP A 123 23.86 -13.65 7.83
C TRP A 123 24.55 -12.31 7.56
N HIS A 124 24.21 -11.26 8.30
CA HIS A 124 24.86 -9.95 8.13
C HIS A 124 26.35 -10.05 8.40
N GLU A 125 26.77 -10.62 9.52
CA GLU A 125 28.19 -10.73 9.87
C GLU A 125 28.97 -11.50 8.80
N ARG A 126 28.43 -12.61 8.28
CA ARG A 126 29.08 -13.38 7.20
C ARG A 126 29.23 -12.61 5.89
N HIS A 127 28.31 -11.68 5.60
CA HIS A 127 28.28 -10.94 4.33
C HIS A 127 28.56 -9.44 4.50
N ARG A 128 29.17 -9.05 5.61
CA ARG A 128 29.41 -7.64 5.97
C ARG A 128 30.24 -6.92 4.90
N ASP A 129 31.34 -7.52 4.47
CA ASP A 129 32.22 -6.92 3.46
C ASP A 129 31.50 -6.76 2.11
N PHE A 130 30.69 -7.74 1.73
CA PHE A 130 29.83 -7.67 0.56
C PHE A 130 28.83 -6.50 0.66
N LEU A 131 28.25 -6.24 1.83
CA LEU A 131 27.34 -5.09 2.01
C LEU A 131 28.04 -3.73 1.99
N LEU A 132 29.33 -3.70 2.28
CA LEU A 132 30.17 -2.50 2.30
C LEU A 132 30.87 -2.22 0.96
N GLU A 133 30.74 -3.11 -0.01
CA GLU A 133 31.30 -2.91 -1.35
C GLU A 133 30.69 -1.67 -2.03
N ARG A 134 31.57 -0.86 -2.62
CA ARG A 134 31.23 0.38 -3.32
C ARG A 134 31.72 0.32 -4.76
N SER A 135 30.89 0.83 -5.66
CA SER A 135 31.25 1.13 -7.03
C SER A 135 31.44 2.63 -7.18
N TRP A 136 32.42 3.04 -7.98
CA TRP A 136 32.78 4.43 -8.18
C TRP A 136 32.40 4.90 -9.58
N ALA A 137 32.02 6.18 -9.69
CA ALA A 137 31.68 6.78 -10.98
C ALA A 137 32.86 6.84 -11.95
N THR A 138 34.09 6.85 -11.42
CA THR A 138 35.32 6.79 -12.22
C THR A 138 35.45 5.48 -12.98
N ASP A 139 34.90 4.38 -12.44
CA ASP A 139 35.04 3.03 -13.00
C ASP A 139 33.91 2.73 -14.01
N ASP A 140 32.74 3.34 -13.81
CA ASP A 140 31.59 3.27 -14.73
C ASP A 140 30.91 4.65 -14.86
N PRO A 141 31.47 5.55 -15.69
CA PRO A 141 30.94 6.90 -15.86
C PRO A 141 29.60 6.93 -16.59
N THR A 142 29.22 5.82 -17.24
CA THR A 142 27.95 5.69 -17.98
C THR A 142 26.80 5.20 -17.11
N HIS A 143 27.08 4.74 -15.89
CA HIS A 143 26.06 4.27 -14.97
C HIS A 143 25.04 5.39 -14.66
N PRO A 144 23.72 5.11 -14.56
CA PRO A 144 22.72 6.13 -14.28
C PRO A 144 23.03 7.00 -13.05
N ARG A 145 23.61 6.40 -12.00
CA ARG A 145 24.03 7.14 -10.80
C ARG A 145 25.20 8.10 -11.04
N ALA A 146 26.15 7.73 -11.89
CA ALA A 146 27.24 8.61 -12.28
C ALA A 146 26.71 9.80 -13.10
N LEU A 147 25.78 9.54 -14.01
CA LEU A 147 25.08 10.56 -14.79
C LEU A 147 24.23 11.50 -13.91
N GLU A 148 23.67 11.00 -12.81
CA GLU A 148 22.99 11.79 -11.77
C GLU A 148 23.96 12.59 -10.87
N GLY A 149 25.27 12.51 -11.11
CA GLY A 149 26.31 13.25 -10.37
C GLY A 149 26.79 12.57 -9.08
N HIS A 150 26.43 11.31 -8.83
CA HIS A 150 26.96 10.57 -7.69
C HIS A 150 28.41 10.14 -7.95
N THR A 151 29.31 10.36 -6.99
CA THR A 151 30.72 9.94 -7.08
C THR A 151 30.93 8.46 -6.77
N TRP A 152 30.03 7.86 -5.97
CA TRP A 152 30.02 6.43 -5.65
C TRP A 152 28.62 5.95 -5.25
N TRP A 153 28.43 4.64 -5.23
CA TRP A 153 27.23 3.99 -4.67
C TRP A 153 27.52 2.60 -4.10
N TRP A 154 26.64 2.10 -3.24
CA TRP A 154 26.70 0.71 -2.78
C TRP A 154 26.49 -0.25 -3.95
N THR A 155 27.45 -1.13 -4.22
CA THR A 155 27.41 -2.08 -5.33
C THR A 155 26.18 -2.98 -5.22
N HIS A 156 25.91 -3.48 -4.02
CA HIS A 156 24.81 -4.41 -3.74
C HIS A 156 23.62 -3.73 -3.07
N LEU A 157 23.28 -2.52 -3.51
CA LEU A 157 22.26 -1.65 -2.90
C LEU A 157 20.94 -2.38 -2.57
N ARG A 158 20.48 -3.26 -3.45
CA ARG A 158 19.21 -3.96 -3.26
C ARG A 158 19.25 -4.99 -2.13
N VAL A 159 20.32 -5.78 -2.06
CA VAL A 159 20.54 -6.75 -0.97
C VAL A 159 20.73 -6.01 0.34
N ARG A 160 21.56 -4.95 0.31
CA ARG A 160 21.76 -4.05 1.45
C ARG A 160 20.43 -3.48 1.96
N ARG A 161 19.61 -2.91 1.08
CA ARG A 161 18.29 -2.37 1.46
C ARG A 161 17.36 -3.42 2.07
N ALA A 162 17.40 -4.66 1.60
CA ALA A 162 16.60 -5.74 2.17
C ALA A 162 17.07 -6.09 3.59
N CYS A 163 18.37 -6.29 3.81
CA CYS A 163 18.95 -6.61 5.12
C CYS A 163 18.64 -5.52 6.14
N PHE A 164 19.06 -4.28 5.86
CA PHE A 164 18.87 -3.18 6.79
C PHE A 164 17.40 -2.88 7.09
N ARG A 165 16.48 -3.18 6.16
CA ARG A 165 15.04 -3.11 6.44
C ARG A 165 14.65 -4.13 7.51
N LEU A 166 15.06 -5.38 7.36
CA LEU A 166 14.76 -6.44 8.34
C LEU A 166 15.36 -6.09 9.71
N GLU A 167 16.60 -5.62 9.75
CA GLU A 167 17.26 -5.19 10.99
C GLU A 167 16.53 -4.03 11.65
N HIS A 168 16.20 -2.98 10.89
CA HIS A 168 15.47 -1.84 11.43
C HIS A 168 14.09 -2.25 11.96
N LEU A 169 13.36 -3.10 11.25
CA LEU A 169 12.07 -3.60 11.73
C LEU A 169 12.18 -4.49 12.97
N THR A 170 13.31 -5.19 13.13
CA THR A 170 13.59 -6.01 14.30
C THR A 170 13.95 -5.13 15.49
N GLY A 171 14.87 -4.17 15.29
CA GLY A 171 15.31 -3.22 16.32
C GLY A 171 14.19 -2.29 16.81
N ASP A 172 13.30 -1.86 15.92
CA ASP A 172 12.12 -1.06 16.28
C ASP A 172 10.99 -1.92 16.93
N ALA A 173 11.22 -3.23 17.15
CA ALA A 173 10.24 -4.19 17.65
C ALA A 173 8.95 -4.24 16.82
N MET A 174 9.06 -3.99 15.51
CA MET A 174 7.92 -3.88 14.59
C MET A 174 7.62 -5.15 13.79
N LEU A 175 8.50 -6.14 13.82
CA LEU A 175 8.37 -7.36 13.03
C LEU A 175 7.57 -8.47 13.74
N PHE A 176 7.67 -8.54 15.07
CA PHE A 176 7.09 -9.61 15.89
C PHE A 176 6.22 -9.09 17.05
N ALA A 177 5.72 -7.86 16.94
CA ALA A 177 4.84 -7.27 17.95
C ALA A 177 3.59 -8.12 18.22
N PHE A 178 3.12 -8.91 17.24
CA PHE A 178 1.99 -9.84 17.40
C PHE A 178 2.27 -11.04 18.33
N LEU A 179 3.54 -11.28 18.69
CA LEU A 179 3.96 -12.33 19.62
C LEU A 179 4.16 -11.81 21.05
N ASP A 180 4.09 -10.49 21.27
CA ASP A 180 4.34 -9.90 22.57
C ASP A 180 3.18 -10.27 23.53
N PRO A 181 3.44 -11.06 24.59
CA PRO A 181 2.39 -11.49 25.52
C PRO A 181 1.86 -10.32 26.38
N GLN A 182 2.62 -9.24 26.50
CA GLN A 182 2.21 -8.00 27.19
C GLN A 182 1.42 -7.06 26.28
N ALA A 183 1.40 -7.31 24.97
CA ALA A 183 0.52 -6.62 24.02
C ALA A 183 -0.91 -7.21 24.09
N THR A 184 -1.51 -7.17 25.27
CA THR A 184 -2.94 -7.28 25.63
C THR A 184 -3.84 -8.20 24.78
N VAL A 185 -4.35 -9.27 25.43
CA VAL A 185 -5.35 -10.25 24.94
C VAL A 185 -4.91 -11.04 23.69
N PRO A 186 -4.80 -12.37 23.75
CA PRO A 186 -4.59 -13.21 22.58
C PRO A 186 -5.59 -12.86 21.46
N GLY A 187 -5.09 -12.54 20.26
CA GLY A 187 -5.91 -12.22 19.08
C GLY A 187 -6.13 -10.73 18.78
N THR A 188 -5.54 -9.80 19.56
CA THR A 188 -5.73 -8.35 19.35
C THR A 188 -5.02 -7.80 18.11
N ILE A 189 -3.96 -8.45 17.63
CA ILE A 189 -3.26 -8.03 16.41
C ILE A 189 -2.71 -9.21 15.63
N GLY A 190 -3.00 -9.25 14.33
CA GLY A 190 -2.46 -10.26 13.44
C GLY A 190 -1.06 -9.92 12.92
N ALA A 191 -0.25 -10.94 12.66
CA ALA A 191 1.02 -10.82 11.94
C ALA A 191 0.87 -10.17 10.55
N THR A 192 -0.34 -10.22 9.99
CA THR A 192 -0.67 -9.67 8.67
C THR A 192 -1.93 -8.81 8.74
N ALA A 193 -2.04 -7.90 7.77
CA ALA A 193 -3.25 -7.12 7.52
C ALA A 193 -4.08 -7.75 6.38
N ASN A 194 -4.04 -9.08 6.23
CA ASN A 194 -4.72 -9.79 5.13
C ASN A 194 -6.24 -9.54 5.12
N MET A 195 -6.86 -9.35 6.29
CA MET A 195 -8.27 -8.97 6.38
C MET A 195 -8.58 -7.64 5.69
N ILE A 196 -7.62 -6.71 5.68
CA ILE A 196 -7.75 -5.43 4.99
C ILE A 196 -7.45 -5.61 3.51
N GLU A 197 -6.31 -6.23 3.16
CA GLU A 197 -5.90 -6.37 1.76
C GLU A 197 -6.76 -7.32 0.93
N GLY A 198 -7.07 -8.50 1.48
CA GLY A 198 -7.88 -9.54 0.84
C GLY A 198 -9.37 -9.41 1.13
N GLY A 199 -9.76 -8.63 2.13
CA GLY A 199 -11.15 -8.27 2.40
C GLY A 199 -11.50 -6.93 1.75
N ILE A 200 -11.53 -5.86 2.55
CA ILE A 200 -12.00 -4.53 2.16
C ILE A 200 -11.34 -4.02 0.86
N ASN A 201 -10.02 -4.09 0.75
CA ASN A 201 -9.31 -3.56 -0.42
C ASN A 201 -9.62 -4.37 -1.68
N ALA A 202 -9.72 -5.69 -1.57
CA ALA A 202 -10.00 -6.57 -2.72
C ALA A 202 -11.43 -6.39 -3.21
N GLY A 203 -12.41 -6.31 -2.29
CA GLY A 203 -13.80 -6.07 -2.63
C GLY A 203 -14.01 -4.68 -3.23
N LEU A 204 -13.37 -3.64 -2.68
CA LEU A 204 -13.43 -2.29 -3.24
C LEU A 204 -12.82 -2.23 -4.65
N LYS A 205 -11.66 -2.86 -4.86
CA LYS A 205 -11.05 -2.94 -6.20
C LYS A 205 -11.97 -3.64 -7.19
N ARG A 206 -12.55 -4.78 -6.80
CA ARG A 206 -13.50 -5.52 -7.62
C ARG A 206 -14.73 -4.68 -7.96
N LEU A 207 -15.29 -3.94 -7.00
CA LEU A 207 -16.40 -3.03 -7.23
C LEU A 207 -16.07 -2.01 -8.32
N LEU A 208 -14.91 -1.35 -8.20
CA LEU A 208 -14.47 -0.35 -9.18
C LEU A 208 -14.13 -0.99 -10.55
N ASP A 209 -13.55 -2.18 -10.55
CA ASP A 209 -13.25 -2.94 -11.76
C ASP A 209 -14.51 -3.37 -12.53
N LEU A 210 -15.58 -3.74 -11.82
CA LEU A 210 -16.87 -4.09 -12.43
C LEU A 210 -17.60 -2.87 -13.00
N HIS A 211 -17.25 -1.66 -12.55
CA HIS A 211 -17.93 -0.42 -12.89
C HIS A 211 -17.00 0.60 -13.57
N ARG A 212 -16.14 0.13 -14.48
CA ARG A 212 -15.15 0.95 -15.20
C ARG A 212 -15.73 2.13 -16.00
N GLY A 213 -17.03 2.10 -16.31
CA GLY A 213 -17.72 3.19 -17.02
C GLY A 213 -18.27 4.30 -16.13
N LEU A 214 -18.09 4.23 -14.80
CA LEU A 214 -18.57 5.28 -13.90
C LEU A 214 -17.72 6.55 -14.02
N SER A 215 -18.39 7.70 -13.94
CA SER A 215 -17.70 8.98 -13.72
C SER A 215 -16.92 8.94 -12.41
N GLN A 216 -15.93 9.84 -12.26
CA GLN A 216 -15.13 9.90 -11.04
C GLN A 216 -15.98 10.10 -9.78
N ASP A 217 -17.01 10.95 -9.85
CA ASP A 217 -17.89 11.21 -8.71
C ASP A 217 -18.75 9.99 -8.35
N HIS A 218 -19.20 9.21 -9.34
CA HIS A 218 -19.90 7.97 -9.08
C HIS A 218 -18.98 6.88 -8.54
N MET A 219 -17.75 6.77 -9.03
CA MET A 219 -16.74 5.87 -8.46
C MET A 219 -16.44 6.23 -7.00
N ARG A 220 -16.32 7.52 -6.70
CA ARG A 220 -16.16 8.00 -5.32
C ARG A 220 -17.34 7.58 -4.48
N ARG A 221 -18.56 7.92 -4.90
CA ARG A 221 -19.79 7.56 -4.17
C ARG A 221 -19.93 6.06 -3.94
N ALA A 222 -19.61 5.24 -4.94
CA ALA A 222 -19.61 3.78 -4.82
C ALA A 222 -18.61 3.30 -3.76
N ALA A 223 -17.41 3.87 -3.73
CA ALA A 223 -16.41 3.56 -2.71
C ALA A 223 -16.85 3.97 -1.30
N GLU A 224 -17.46 5.15 -1.16
CA GLU A 224 -17.99 5.65 0.12
C GLU A 224 -19.07 4.72 0.67
N TRP A 225 -20.03 4.34 -0.18
CA TRP A 225 -21.07 3.37 0.16
C TRP A 225 -20.49 2.01 0.51
N TYR A 226 -19.51 1.53 -0.25
CA TYR A 226 -18.83 0.27 0.04
C TYR A 226 -18.19 0.30 1.44
N LEU A 227 -17.42 1.34 1.76
CA LEU A 227 -16.77 1.49 3.06
C LEU A 227 -17.79 1.64 4.19
N TYR A 228 -18.89 2.35 3.96
CA TYR A 228 -19.98 2.50 4.92
C TYR A 228 -20.68 1.17 5.23
N LEU A 229 -21.04 0.40 4.19
CA LEU A 229 -21.70 -0.91 4.33
C LEU A 229 -20.81 -1.95 5.02
N HIS A 230 -19.48 -1.76 5.00
CA HIS A 230 -18.53 -2.61 5.73
C HIS A 230 -18.15 -2.04 7.12
N SER A 231 -18.86 -1.02 7.61
CA SER A 231 -18.73 -0.54 8.99
C SER A 231 -19.47 -1.45 9.98
N ARG A 232 -19.35 -1.17 11.28
CA ARG A 232 -19.91 -2.04 12.33
C ARG A 232 -21.44 -2.09 12.36
N ASN A 233 -22.11 -0.99 12.00
CA ASN A 233 -23.57 -0.90 12.05
C ASN A 233 -24.06 0.06 10.94
N PRO A 234 -24.02 -0.36 9.67
CA PRO A 234 -24.56 0.44 8.58
C PRO A 234 -26.09 0.51 8.69
N ASP A 235 -26.63 1.69 8.44
CA ASP A 235 -28.06 1.97 8.37
C ASP A 235 -28.35 2.70 7.03
N PRO A 236 -28.34 1.96 5.91
CA PRO A 236 -28.54 2.56 4.59
C PRO A 236 -29.91 3.24 4.50
N TYR A 237 -30.94 2.71 5.16
CA TYR A 237 -32.29 3.26 5.12
C TYR A 237 -32.37 4.63 5.79
N ARG A 238 -31.68 4.84 6.92
CA ARG A 238 -31.61 6.16 7.54
C ARG A 238 -30.90 7.19 6.66
N VAL A 239 -29.84 6.78 5.98
CA VAL A 239 -29.13 7.67 5.03
C VAL A 239 -30.05 8.03 3.86
N LEU A 240 -30.77 7.05 3.32
CA LEU A 240 -31.70 7.25 2.20
C LEU A 240 -32.96 8.03 2.60
N ALA A 241 -33.46 7.89 3.83
CA ALA A 241 -34.62 8.65 4.34
C ALA A 241 -34.32 10.15 4.49
N GLY A 242 -33.05 10.52 4.67
CA GLY A 242 -32.60 11.91 4.65
C GLY A 242 -32.36 12.47 3.25
N HIS A 243 -32.40 11.63 2.22
CA HIS A 243 -32.42 12.08 0.83
C HIS A 243 -33.89 12.27 0.41
N PRO A 244 -34.25 13.45 -0.14
CA PRO A 244 -35.57 13.60 -0.73
C PRO A 244 -35.76 12.48 -1.75
N ALA A 245 -36.90 11.80 -1.71
CA ALA A 245 -37.31 10.97 -2.83
C ALA A 245 -37.22 11.85 -4.08
N ALA A 246 -36.56 11.37 -5.13
CA ALA A 246 -36.61 12.00 -6.44
C ALA A 246 -38.07 11.93 -6.91
N GLY A 247 -38.83 12.91 -6.49
CA GLY A 247 -40.28 12.91 -6.49
C GLY A 247 -40.77 14.33 -6.30
N ASP A 248 -40.24 15.22 -7.12
CA ASP A 248 -40.89 16.45 -7.59
C ASP A 248 -40.24 16.83 -8.93
N GLY A 249 -40.67 16.14 -10.00
CA GLY A 249 -41.03 16.75 -11.28
C GLY A 249 -40.03 17.59 -12.08
N THR A 250 -38.75 17.67 -11.75
CA THR A 250 -37.74 18.27 -12.65
C THR A 250 -36.69 17.23 -13.00
N ALA A 251 -36.78 16.70 -14.22
CA ALA A 251 -35.64 16.06 -14.84
C ALA A 251 -34.45 17.03 -14.72
N PRO A 252 -33.26 16.57 -14.30
CA PRO A 252 -32.08 17.42 -14.40
C PRO A 252 -31.99 17.90 -15.84
N GLU A 253 -31.83 19.22 -16.04
CA GLU A 253 -31.68 19.76 -17.39
C GLU A 253 -30.65 18.91 -18.15
N PRO A 254 -30.95 18.50 -19.40
CA PRO A 254 -29.97 17.82 -20.20
C PRO A 254 -28.74 18.71 -20.22
N ARG A 255 -27.60 18.19 -19.73
CA ARG A 255 -26.33 18.90 -19.85
C ARG A 255 -26.21 19.31 -21.32
N PRO A 256 -25.82 20.56 -21.64
CA PRO A 256 -25.62 20.95 -23.02
C PRO A 256 -24.72 19.89 -23.65
N ALA A 257 -25.20 19.31 -24.75
CA ALA A 257 -24.43 18.35 -25.50
C ALA A 257 -23.14 19.05 -25.93
N THR A 258 -22.06 18.80 -25.21
CA THR A 258 -20.75 18.89 -25.82
C THR A 258 -20.78 17.83 -26.91
N ASP A 259 -20.67 18.30 -28.15
CA ASP A 259 -20.67 17.53 -29.39
C ASP A 259 -19.50 16.53 -29.38
N ASP A 260 -19.59 15.47 -28.57
CA ASP A 260 -18.83 14.24 -28.75
C ASP A 260 -19.58 13.42 -29.81
N ARG A 261 -19.58 13.96 -31.03
CA ARG A 261 -19.62 13.13 -32.22
C ARG A 261 -18.55 12.07 -32.04
N LEU A 262 -18.99 10.81 -31.97
CA LEU A 262 -18.21 9.66 -32.38
C LEU A 262 -17.77 9.90 -33.83
N GLY A 263 -16.68 10.64 -33.98
CA GLY A 263 -16.02 10.96 -35.23
C GLY A 263 -14.73 10.16 -35.30
N THR A 264 -14.73 9.15 -36.16
CA THR A 264 -13.55 8.52 -36.70
C THR A 264 -12.57 9.58 -37.22
N GLY A 265 -11.52 9.88 -36.47
CA GLY A 265 -10.51 10.85 -36.85
C GLY A 265 -9.28 10.73 -35.94
N ILE A 266 -8.15 10.35 -36.54
CA ILE A 266 -6.84 10.37 -35.91
C ILE A 266 -6.55 11.81 -35.48
N GLN A 267 -6.36 12.05 -34.17
CA GLN A 267 -5.86 13.33 -33.69
C GLN A 267 -4.52 13.15 -32.99
N MET A 268 -3.49 13.61 -33.70
CA MET A 268 -2.10 13.75 -33.29
C MET A 268 -1.96 14.77 -32.14
N PRO A 269 -0.84 14.78 -31.39
CA PRO A 269 -0.75 15.41 -30.08
C PRO A 269 -0.76 16.94 -30.19
N GLY A 270 -1.71 17.58 -29.50
CA GLY A 270 -1.87 19.03 -29.44
C GLY A 270 -1.83 19.55 -28.01
N ALA A 271 -0.95 20.52 -27.78
CA ALA A 271 -0.57 21.13 -26.51
C ALA A 271 -1.74 21.62 -25.65
N ASN A 272 -2.04 20.89 -24.56
CA ASN A 272 -2.75 21.43 -23.40
C ASN A 272 -2.13 20.81 -22.13
N PRO A 273 -1.52 21.58 -21.22
CA PRO A 273 -0.78 21.05 -20.07
C PRO A 273 -1.65 20.34 -19.00
N ASP A 274 -2.98 20.45 -19.09
CA ASP A 274 -3.90 19.85 -18.12
C ASP A 274 -4.59 18.56 -18.58
N ASN A 275 -4.25 18.03 -19.77
CA ASN A 275 -4.84 16.80 -20.28
C ASN A 275 -3.77 15.70 -20.37
N ILE A 276 -3.61 14.92 -19.29
CA ILE A 276 -2.65 13.82 -19.23
C ILE A 276 -3.40 12.49 -19.05
N ASP A 277 -3.17 11.65 -20.05
CA ASP A 277 -3.62 10.31 -20.32
C ASP A 277 -3.67 9.38 -19.09
N ALA A 278 -4.78 8.67 -18.91
CA ALA A 278 -5.06 7.80 -17.76
C ALA A 278 -4.67 6.33 -18.00
N TYR A 279 -3.81 6.04 -18.97
CA TYR A 279 -3.58 4.67 -19.42
C TYR A 279 -2.12 4.39 -19.79
N GLU A 280 -1.37 3.73 -18.90
CA GLU A 280 -0.24 2.89 -19.31
C GLU A 280 -0.67 1.43 -19.21
N ASP A 281 -0.88 0.85 -20.40
CA ASP A 281 -1.24 -0.54 -20.60
C ASP A 281 0.00 -1.42 -20.70
N GLY A 282 -0.16 -2.68 -20.30
CA GLY A 282 0.94 -3.63 -20.33
C GLY A 282 0.49 -5.08 -20.33
N PHE A 283 -0.47 -5.46 -21.17
CA PHE A 283 -0.56 -6.80 -21.78
C PHE A 283 -1.44 -6.73 -23.04
N GLY A 284 -0.82 -6.53 -24.20
CA GLY A 284 -1.51 -6.55 -25.48
C GLY A 284 -1.91 -7.96 -25.89
N ILE A 285 -3.16 -8.12 -26.33
CA ILE A 285 -3.50 -8.98 -27.47
C ILE A 285 -4.40 -8.14 -28.39
N ARG A 286 -3.82 -7.72 -29.52
CA ARG A 286 -4.58 -7.27 -30.69
C ARG A 286 -5.09 -8.51 -31.42
N LYS A 287 -6.38 -8.53 -31.78
CA LYS A 287 -6.96 -8.92 -33.10
C LYS A 287 -8.41 -9.35 -32.96
N GLY A 288 -9.28 -8.75 -33.77
CA GLY A 288 -10.62 -9.28 -34.11
C GLY A 288 -11.66 -8.17 -34.28
N TRP A 289 -12.16 -7.99 -35.50
CA TRP A 289 -13.17 -7.00 -35.88
C TRP A 289 -14.59 -7.62 -35.98
N VAL A 290 -15.55 -6.70 -36.21
CA VAL A 290 -16.83 -6.81 -36.96
C VAL A 290 -18.07 -6.95 -36.05
N ARG A 291 -19.10 -6.11 -36.15
CA ARG A 291 -19.66 -5.40 -37.31
C ARG A 291 -20.10 -3.97 -36.96
#